data_AF-A0A956SNY3-F1
#
_entry.id   AF-A0A956SNY3-F1
#
_cell.length_a   1.000
_cell.length_b   1.000
_cell.length_c   1.000
_cell.angle_alpha   90.00
_cell.angle_beta   90.00
_cell.angle_gamma   90.00
#
_symmetry.space_group_name_H-M   'P 1'
#
loop_
_entity.id
_entity.type
_entity.pdbx_description
1 polymer ?
#
loop_
_entity_poly.entity_id
_entity_poly.type
_entity_poly.pdbx_seq_one_letter_code
_entity_poly.pdbx_strand_id
1 'polypeptide(L)'
;MNIKIITVGKLKEKYLKMGIAEYVKRLGTYCKIELIEVADEKAPEKLSEAEMIQVKQKEGERILSKIPEQAFVFALAIEGDQRTSEKFSKEIEQLGVQGKSNLVFVIGGSLGLSEAVMKRSNTKISFGKMTLPHQLMR
;
A
#
# COMPACT_ATOMS: atom_id res chain seq x y z
N MET A 1 -6.45 -10.10 13.73
CA MET A 1 -6.21 -9.81 12.29
C MET A 1 -4.78 -9.31 12.12
N ASN A 2 -4.09 -9.73 11.06
CA ASN A 2 -2.75 -9.25 10.70
C ASN A 2 -2.88 -8.29 9.53
N ILE A 3 -2.37 -7.08 9.70
CA ILE A 3 -2.36 -6.05 8.67
C ILE A 3 -0.91 -5.75 8.32
N LYS A 4 -0.57 -5.85 7.03
CA LYS A 4 0.73 -5.41 6.51
C LYS A 4 0.52 -4.17 5.65
N ILE A 5 1.38 -3.18 5.81
CA ILE A 5 1.44 -2.02 4.93
C ILE A 5 2.78 -2.08 4.22
N ILE A 6 2.77 -2.43 2.94
CA ILE A 6 3.95 -2.51 2.09
C ILE A 6 4.06 -1.22 1.30
N THR A 7 5.17 -0.51 1.49
CA THR A 7 5.39 0.80 0.91
C THR A 7 6.73 0.87 0.20
N VAL A 8 6.79 1.61 -0.91
CA VAL A 8 8.04 1.93 -1.58
C VAL A 8 8.68 3.15 -0.94
N GLY A 9 9.99 3.08 -0.69
CA GLY A 9 10.78 4.16 -0.12
C GLY A 9 10.71 4.26 1.40
N LYS A 10 11.76 4.84 1.99
CA LYS A 10 11.85 5.07 3.44
C LYS A 10 11.17 6.39 3.80
N LEU A 11 10.44 6.39 4.90
CA LEU A 11 9.87 7.62 5.45
C LEU A 11 11.01 8.51 5.99
N LYS A 12 11.05 9.78 5.60
CA LYS A 12 12.12 10.71 6.02
C LYS A 12 11.66 11.69 7.07
N GLU A 13 10.44 12.19 6.96
CA GLU A 13 9.94 13.30 7.78
C GLU A 13 9.54 12.82 9.18
N LYS A 14 10.07 13.51 10.20
CA LYS A 14 9.84 13.17 11.60
C LYS A 14 8.35 13.25 11.98
N TYR A 15 7.62 14.24 11.47
CA TYR A 15 6.22 14.43 11.80
C TYR A 15 5.33 13.29 11.28
N LEU A 16 5.61 12.76 10.08
CA LEU A 16 4.91 11.60 9.53
C LEU A 16 5.20 10.33 10.33
N LYS A 17 6.48 10.12 10.69
CA LYS A 17 6.87 9.00 11.57
C LYS A 17 6.11 9.01 12.89
N MET A 18 6.01 10.19 13.50
CA MET A 18 5.28 10.36 14.76
C MET A 18 3.77 10.13 14.60
N GLY A 19 3.18 10.65 13.52
CA GLY A 19 1.76 10.41 13.21
C GLY A 19 1.46 8.93 13.03
N ILE A 20 2.24 8.23 12.22
CA ILE A 20 2.10 6.78 12.01
C ILE A 20 2.27 6.01 13.32
N ALA A 21 3.29 6.34 14.13
CA ALA A 21 3.54 5.67 15.40
C ALA A 21 2.35 5.78 16.36
N GLU A 22 1.70 6.95 16.41
CA GLU A 22 0.51 7.17 17.21
C GLU A 22 -0.66 6.27 16.75
N TYR A 23 -0.91 6.16 15.44
CA TYR A 23 -1.97 5.30 14.92
C TYR A 23 -1.65 3.80 15.07
N VAL A 24 -0.39 3.38 14.87
CA VAL A 24 0.03 2.00 15.12
C VAL A 24 -0.19 1.62 16.59
N LYS A 25 0.14 2.51 17.53
CA LYS A 25 -0.12 2.30 18.96
C LYS A 25 -1.61 2.14 19.25
N ARG A 26 -2.46 3.01 18.70
CA ARG A 26 -3.93 2.94 18.88
C ARG A 26 -4.55 1.69 18.27
N LEU A 27 -4.06 1.26 17.12
CA LEU A 27 -4.59 0.08 16.41
C LEU A 27 -4.07 -1.24 16.97
N GLY A 28 -2.96 -1.23 17.72
CA GLY A 28 -2.32 -2.43 18.27
C GLY A 28 -3.20 -3.25 19.23
N THR A 29 -4.22 -2.64 19.85
CA THR A 29 -5.21 -3.35 20.67
C THR A 29 -6.19 -4.18 19.85
N TYR A 30 -6.33 -3.89 18.56
CA TYR A 30 -7.33 -4.52 17.68
C TYR A 30 -6.69 -5.44 16.62
N CYS A 31 -5.47 -5.13 16.19
CA CYS A 31 -4.79 -5.88 15.13
C CYS A 31 -3.27 -5.81 15.27
N LYS A 32 -2.59 -6.79 14.66
CA LYS A 32 -1.14 -6.75 14.52
C LYS A 32 -0.80 -6.01 13.23
N ILE A 33 -0.12 -4.87 13.34
CA ILE A 33 0.33 -4.09 12.19
C ILE A 33 1.82 -4.33 11.95
N GLU A 34 2.18 -4.59 10.69
CA GLU A 34 3.56 -4.69 10.22
C GLU A 34 3.77 -3.65 9.10
N LEU A 35 4.71 -2.74 9.31
CA LEU A 35 5.11 -1.76 8.30
C LEU A 35 6.33 -2.29 7.56
N ILE A 36 6.20 -2.51 6.25
CA ILE A 36 7.28 -3.03 5.41
C ILE A 36 7.65 -1.95 4.40
N GLU A 37 8.87 -1.46 4.49
CA GLU A 37 9.46 -0.55 3.51
C GLU A 37 10.33 -1.36 2.54
N VAL A 38 10.05 -1.25 1.24
CA VAL A 38 10.93 -1.75 0.18
C VAL A 38 11.73 -0.61 -0.42
N ALA A 39 12.93 -0.90 -0.91
CA ALA A 39 13.77 0.11 -1.54
C ALA A 39 13.10 0.68 -2.79
N ASP A 40 13.10 2.01 -2.89
CA ASP A 40 12.77 2.76 -4.11
C ASP A 40 13.90 2.64 -5.13
N GLU A 41 13.56 2.71 -6.42
CA GLU A 41 14.57 2.95 -7.44
C GLU A 41 14.82 4.45 -7.58
N LYS A 42 16.07 4.81 -7.90
CA LYS A 42 16.35 6.20 -8.28
C LYS A 42 15.58 6.53 -9.56
N ALA A 43 14.71 7.52 -9.47
CA ALA A 43 14.04 8.11 -10.61
C ALA A 43 14.69 9.47 -10.90
N PRO A 44 15.59 9.58 -11.90
CA PRO A 44 16.05 10.87 -12.41
C PRO A 44 14.88 11.76 -12.83
N GLU A 45 15.06 13.08 -12.83
CA GLU A 45 14.01 14.04 -13.19
C GLU A 45 13.47 13.85 -14.62
N LYS A 46 14.23 13.20 -15.50
CA LYS A 46 13.81 12.82 -16.85
C LYS A 46 14.02 11.33 -17.04
N LEU A 47 12.92 10.59 -17.09
CA LEU A 47 12.87 9.19 -17.47
C LEU A 47 12.07 9.06 -18.76
N SER A 48 12.54 8.22 -19.67
CA SER A 48 11.73 7.71 -20.77
C SER A 48 10.61 6.81 -20.25
N GLU A 49 9.58 6.59 -21.06
CA GLU A 49 8.48 5.67 -20.70
C GLU A 49 8.97 4.26 -20.39
N ALA A 50 9.95 3.77 -21.16
CA ALA A 50 10.57 2.47 -20.94
C ALA A 50 11.27 2.39 -19.58
N GLU A 51 12.02 3.43 -19.20
CA GLU A 51 12.69 3.46 -17.90
C GLU A 51 11.68 3.60 -16.75
N MET A 52 10.60 4.38 -16.93
CA MET A 52 9.52 4.45 -15.94
C MET A 52 8.85 3.09 -15.72
N ILE A 53 8.67 2.30 -16.78
CA ILE A 53 8.14 0.93 -16.69
C ILE A 53 9.14 0.03 -15.93
N GLN A 54 10.43 0.11 -16.24
CA GLN A 54 11.47 -0.68 -15.56
C GLN A 54 11.55 -0.37 -14.06
N VAL A 55 11.46 0.92 -13.68
CA VAL A 55 11.41 1.33 -12.26
C VAL A 55 10.21 0.67 -11.56
N LYS A 56 9.00 0.84 -12.11
CA LYS A 56 7.79 0.22 -11.55
C LYS A 56 7.93 -1.30 -11.45
N GLN A 57 8.53 -1.97 -12.43
CA GLN A 57 8.73 -3.42 -12.41
C GLN A 57 9.64 -3.85 -11.27
N LYS A 58 10.81 -3.22 -11.10
CA LYS A 58 11.74 -3.52 -10.01
C LYS A 58 11.13 -3.29 -8.63
N GLU A 59 10.45 -2.16 -8.46
CA GLU A 59 9.73 -1.87 -7.21
C GLU A 59 8.59 -2.89 -6.99
N GLY A 60 7.90 -3.26 -8.05
CA GLY A 60 6.85 -4.27 -8.06
C GLY A 60 7.33 -5.65 -7.62
N GLU A 61 8.47 -6.11 -8.13
CA GLU A 61 9.09 -7.37 -7.71
C GLU A 61 9.39 -7.38 -6.21
N ARG A 62 9.93 -6.27 -5.69
CA ARG A 62 10.19 -6.11 -4.25
C ARG A 62 8.90 -6.17 -3.44
N ILE A 63 7.86 -5.46 -3.87
CA ILE A 63 6.53 -5.51 -3.24
C ILE A 63 6.01 -6.95 -3.23
N LEU A 64 5.96 -7.61 -4.40
CA LEU A 64 5.41 -8.96 -4.56
C LEU A 64 6.14 -9.97 -3.67
N SER A 65 7.46 -9.85 -3.52
CA SER A 65 8.26 -10.72 -2.62
C SER A 65 7.86 -10.64 -1.14
N LYS A 66 7.12 -9.59 -0.75
CA LYS A 66 6.65 -9.36 0.62
C LYS A 66 5.17 -9.67 0.82
N ILE A 67 4.44 -10.00 -0.24
CA ILE A 67 3.02 -10.37 -0.18
C ILE A 67 2.89 -11.87 0.09
N PRO A 68 2.30 -12.29 1.23
CA PRO A 68 1.97 -13.70 1.45
C PRO A 68 0.95 -14.20 0.41
N GLU A 69 1.12 -15.44 -0.06
CA GLU A 69 0.30 -16.01 -1.14
C GLU A 69 -1.21 -15.92 -0.85
N GLN A 70 -1.63 -16.23 0.37
CA GLN A 70 -3.04 -16.25 0.77
C GLN A 70 -3.60 -14.91 1.28
N ALA A 71 -2.78 -13.84 1.29
CA ALA A 71 -3.22 -12.54 1.78
C ALA A 71 -4.22 -11.87 0.84
N PHE A 72 -5.17 -11.14 1.43
CA PHE A 72 -6.06 -10.25 0.69
C PHE A 72 -5.38 -8.90 0.50
N VAL A 73 -5.20 -8.48 -0.75
CA VAL A 73 -4.34 -7.35 -1.13
C VAL A 73 -5.19 -6.18 -1.62
N PHE A 74 -5.06 -5.05 -0.95
CA PHE A 74 -5.54 -3.74 -1.34
C PHE A 74 -4.41 -2.97 -2.03
N ALA A 75 -4.58 -2.60 -3.29
CA ALA A 75 -3.69 -1.65 -3.97
C ALA A 75 -4.25 -0.23 -3.83
N LEU A 76 -3.48 0.69 -3.25
CA LEU A 76 -3.86 2.10 -3.21
C LEU A 76 -3.54 2.73 -4.56
N ALA A 77 -4.58 3.13 -5.28
CA ALA A 77 -4.51 3.61 -6.65
C ALA A 77 -5.58 4.67 -6.90
N ILE A 78 -5.25 5.73 -7.64
CA ILE A 78 -6.17 6.86 -7.88
C ILE A 78 -7.40 6.40 -8.66
N GLU A 79 -7.21 5.46 -9.59
CA GLU A 79 -8.25 4.80 -10.38
C GLU A 79 -9.02 3.69 -9.64
N GLY A 80 -8.72 3.47 -8.34
CA GLY A 80 -9.44 2.52 -7.51
C GLY A 80 -10.83 3.00 -7.09
N ASP A 81 -11.60 2.11 -6.48
CA ASP A 81 -12.93 2.45 -5.98
C ASP A 81 -12.85 3.28 -4.70
N GLN A 82 -13.56 4.40 -4.68
CA GLN A 82 -13.75 5.19 -3.46
C GLN A 82 -14.76 4.50 -2.55
N ARG A 83 -14.47 4.53 -1.25
CA ARG A 83 -15.32 3.95 -0.21
C ARG A 83 -15.58 5.00 0.85
N THR A 84 -16.77 5.01 1.43
CA THR A 84 -16.97 5.67 2.71
C THR A 84 -16.30 4.83 3.81
N SER A 85 -16.01 5.45 4.95
CA SER A 85 -15.42 4.78 6.11
C SER A 85 -16.26 3.59 6.58
N GLU A 86 -17.58 3.72 6.61
CA GLU A 86 -18.51 2.67 7.02
C GLU A 86 -18.51 1.49 6.04
N LYS A 87 -18.46 1.79 4.73
CA LYS A 87 -18.38 0.74 3.70
C LYS A 87 -17.07 -0.03 3.80
N PHE A 88 -15.96 0.66 4.00
CA PHE A 88 -14.65 0.03 4.15
C PHE A 88 -14.56 -0.80 5.44
N SER A 89 -15.11 -0.32 6.56
CA SER A 89 -15.19 -1.08 7.81
C SER A 89 -15.98 -2.38 7.63
N LYS A 90 -17.14 -2.33 6.97
CA LYS A 90 -17.95 -3.53 6.68
C LYS A 90 -17.23 -4.52 5.76
N GLU A 91 -16.49 -4.03 4.78
CA GLU A 91 -15.67 -4.88 3.89
C GLU A 91 -14.60 -5.63 4.69
N ILE A 92 -13.87 -4.95 5.57
CA ILE A 92 -12.86 -5.57 6.44
C ILE A 92 -13.49 -6.63 7.36
N GLU A 93 -14.65 -6.34 7.95
CA GLU A 93 -15.39 -7.28 8.78
C GLU A 93 -15.80 -8.53 8.00
N GLN A 94 -16.39 -8.35 6.82
CA GLN A 94 -16.79 -9.45 5.93
C GLN A 94 -15.61 -10.32 5.51
N LEU A 95 -14.47 -9.71 5.20
CA LEU A 95 -13.23 -10.45 4.91
C LEU A 95 -12.80 -11.32 6.10
N GLY A 96 -12.91 -10.78 7.32
CA GLY A 96 -12.66 -11.54 8.55
C GLY A 96 -13.58 -12.77 8.68
N VAL A 97 -14.89 -12.60 8.45
CA VAL A 97 -15.88 -13.69 8.46
C VAL A 97 -15.57 -14.76 7.39
N GLN A 98 -15.05 -14.35 6.24
CA GLN A 98 -14.60 -15.24 5.17
C GLN A 98 -13.24 -15.92 5.43
N GLY A 99 -12.67 -15.75 6.63
CA GLY A 99 -11.39 -16.35 7.02
C GLY A 99 -10.15 -15.61 6.49
N LYS A 100 -10.31 -14.43 5.89
CA LYS A 100 -9.17 -13.61 5.44
C LYS A 100 -8.58 -12.84 6.63
N SER A 101 -7.68 -13.48 7.34
CA SER A 101 -7.04 -12.92 8.54
C SER A 101 -5.78 -12.10 8.26
N ASN A 102 -5.24 -12.15 7.03
CA ASN A 102 -4.06 -11.40 6.58
C ASN A 102 -4.45 -10.40 5.49
N LEU A 103 -4.47 -9.12 5.84
CA LEU A 103 -4.73 -8.02 4.91
C LEU A 103 -3.42 -7.32 4.58
N VAL A 104 -3.21 -6.98 3.31
CA VAL A 104 -2.03 -6.28 2.82
C VAL A 104 -2.46 -5.03 2.09
N PHE A 105 -1.97 -3.87 2.52
CA PHE A 105 -2.13 -2.60 1.83
C PHE A 105 -0.83 -2.27 1.11
N VAL A 106 -0.92 -1.91 -0.17
CA VAL A 106 0.24 -1.62 -1.00
C VAL A 106 0.21 -0.17 -1.45
N ILE A 107 1.30 0.56 -1.17
CA ILE A 107 1.50 1.96 -1.55
C ILE A 107 2.73 2.03 -2.47
N GLY A 108 2.51 2.48 -3.71
CA GLY A 108 3.56 2.61 -4.70
C GLY A 108 4.50 3.78 -4.46
N GLY A 109 5.56 3.84 -5.27
CA GLY A 109 6.48 4.98 -5.32
C GLY A 109 5.88 6.17 -6.08
N SER A 110 6.73 7.11 -6.50
CA SER A 110 6.32 8.29 -7.27
C SER A 110 5.69 7.95 -8.62
N LEU A 111 6.07 6.84 -9.24
CA LEU A 111 5.54 6.38 -10.53
C LEU A 111 4.31 5.48 -10.40
N GLY A 112 3.87 5.16 -9.17
CA GLY A 112 2.74 4.27 -8.91
C GLY A 112 3.14 2.80 -8.82
N LEU A 113 2.21 1.90 -9.17
CA LEU A 113 2.38 0.45 -9.05
C LEU A 113 2.57 -0.20 -10.43
N SER A 114 3.33 -1.30 -10.49
CA SER A 114 3.43 -2.10 -11.70
C SER A 114 2.14 -2.88 -11.98
N GLU A 115 1.94 -3.23 -13.24
CA GLU A 115 0.82 -4.07 -13.67
C GLU A 115 0.78 -5.42 -12.93
N ALA A 116 1.95 -6.00 -12.63
CA ALA A 116 2.03 -7.25 -11.88
C ALA A 116 1.46 -7.12 -10.46
N VAL A 117 1.78 -6.02 -9.75
CA VAL A 117 1.19 -5.74 -8.44
C VAL A 117 -0.31 -5.47 -8.55
N MET A 118 -0.73 -4.70 -9.56
CA MET A 118 -2.14 -4.42 -9.78
C MET A 118 -2.94 -5.69 -10.09
N LYS A 119 -2.37 -6.61 -10.87
CA LYS A 119 -2.97 -7.93 -11.16
C LYS A 119 -3.01 -8.83 -9.93
N ARG A 120 -2.01 -8.76 -9.05
CA ARG A 120 -2.01 -9.49 -7.78
C ARG A 120 -3.01 -8.92 -6.78
N SER A 121 -3.36 -7.64 -6.87
CA SER A 121 -4.32 -7.02 -5.96
C SER A 121 -5.70 -7.69 -6.06
N ASN A 122 -6.36 -7.89 -4.91
CA ASN A 122 -7.73 -8.37 -4.86
C ASN A 122 -8.72 -7.23 -5.09
N THR A 123 -8.35 -6.01 -4.70
CA THR A 123 -9.11 -4.80 -4.96
C THR A 123 -8.21 -3.58 -5.01
N LYS A 124 -8.71 -2.53 -5.67
CA LYS A 124 -8.10 -1.21 -5.74
C LYS A 124 -8.91 -0.24 -4.89
N ILE A 125 -8.24 0.59 -4.10
CA ILE A 125 -8.89 1.61 -3.27
C ILE A 125 -8.34 2.99 -3.60
N SER A 126 -9.25 3.95 -3.77
CA SER A 126 -8.93 5.36 -4.01
C SER A 126 -9.35 6.20 -2.81
N PHE A 127 -8.45 7.10 -2.38
CA PHE A 127 -8.69 8.08 -1.32
C PHE A 127 -9.15 9.44 -1.87
N GLY A 128 -9.34 9.53 -3.19
CA GLY A 128 -9.77 10.75 -3.85
C GLY A 128 -9.19 10.88 -5.26
N LYS A 129 -9.57 11.97 -5.93
CA LYS A 129 -9.08 12.27 -7.29
C LYS A 129 -7.72 12.99 -7.30
N MET A 130 -7.28 13.50 -6.14
CA MET A 130 -6.01 14.19 -6.00
C MET A 130 -4.86 13.20 -5.80
N THR A 131 -3.70 13.51 -6.38
CA THR A 131 -2.47 12.76 -6.12
C THR A 131 -1.89 13.17 -4.78
N LEU A 132 -1.90 12.25 -3.82
CA LEU A 132 -1.22 12.43 -2.53
C LEU A 132 0.23 11.93 -2.64
N PRO A 133 1.21 12.62 -2.03
CA PRO A 133 2.56 12.08 -1.91
C PRO A 133 2.54 10.74 -1.19
N HIS A 134 3.28 9.75 -1.68
CA HIS A 134 3.30 8.39 -1.11
C HIS A 134 3.67 8.36 0.39
N GLN A 135 4.47 9.33 0.87
CA GLN A 135 4.79 9.46 2.29
C GLN A 135 3.58 9.91 3.13
N LEU A 136 2.70 10.76 2.58
CA LEU A 136 1.47 11.22 3.24
C LEU A 136 0.32 10.20 3.12
N MET A 137 0.30 9.42 2.02
CA MET A 137 -0.68 8.35 1.80
C MET A 137 -0.53 7.20 2.80
N ARG A 138 0.67 7.07 3.39
CA ARG A 138 1.02 6.04 4.37
C ARG A 138 0.52 6.41 5.76
#